data_AF-A0A5D4SCG9-F1
#
_entry.id   AF-A0A5D4SCG9-F1
#
_cell.length_a   1.000
_cell.length_b   1.000
_cell.length_c   1.000
_cell.angle_alpha   90.00
_cell.angle_beta   90.00
_cell.angle_gamma   90.00
#
_symmetry.space_group_name_H-M   'P 1'
#
loop_
_entity.id
_entity.type
_entity.pdbx_description
1 polymer ?
#
loop_
_entity_poly.entity_id
_entity_poly.type
_entity_poly.pdbx_seq_one_letter_code
_entity_poly.pdbx_strand_id
1 'polypeptide(L)'
;MAVPADWITRPKEEWTEEELRAYKDSGWSGQVVAGVNLNLFKQAPVAEAFPDILTDVDEIRPSELSCSELTASEPQRLIVNKFAALAITNIMTQIIEEKTISNHITFFHAKKGYMRSTEAKDKRNEEYMG
;
A
#
# COMPACT_ATOMS: atom_id res chain seq x y z
N MET A 1 4.33 2.93 -10.50
CA MET A 1 5.03 4.24 -10.62
C MET A 1 5.21 4.51 -12.10
N ALA A 2 5.15 5.77 -12.55
CA ALA A 2 5.34 6.10 -13.96
C ALA A 2 6.82 6.39 -14.22
N VAL A 3 7.51 5.47 -14.90
CA VAL A 3 8.89 5.59 -15.35
C VAL A 3 8.95 5.25 -16.84
N PRO A 4 9.90 5.82 -17.61
CA PRO A 4 10.13 5.39 -19.00
C PRO A 4 10.52 3.91 -19.08
N ALA A 5 10.25 3.24 -20.20
CA ALA A 5 10.54 1.81 -20.33
C ALA A 5 12.05 1.47 -20.26
N ASP A 6 12.90 2.43 -20.63
CA ASP A 6 14.36 2.33 -20.69
C ASP A 6 15.07 3.00 -19.48
N TRP A 7 14.33 3.29 -18.41
CA TRP A 7 14.80 4.04 -17.23
C TRP A 7 16.02 3.41 -16.52
N ILE A 8 16.23 2.10 -16.70
CA ILE A 8 17.37 1.37 -16.13
C ILE A 8 18.68 1.78 -16.82
N THR A 9 18.63 2.02 -18.13
CA THR A 9 19.81 2.31 -18.95
C THR A 9 19.97 3.79 -19.25
N ARG A 10 18.88 4.58 -19.21
CA ARG A 10 18.89 6.01 -19.51
C ARG A 10 18.89 6.84 -18.22
N PRO A 11 19.90 7.70 -17.99
CA PRO A 11 19.95 8.55 -16.80
C PRO A 11 18.80 9.57 -16.79
N LYS A 12 18.41 9.99 -15.59
CA LYS A 12 17.22 10.82 -15.37
C LYS A 12 17.31 12.22 -15.99
N GLU A 13 18.53 12.71 -16.18
CA GLU A 13 18.86 13.98 -16.83
C GLU A 13 18.48 14.00 -18.32
N GLU A 14 18.38 12.82 -18.94
CA GLU A 14 18.00 12.65 -20.35
C GLU A 14 16.48 12.41 -20.52
N TRP A 15 15.70 12.53 -19.45
CA TRP A 15 14.26 12.38 -19.52
C TRP A 15 13.62 13.67 -20.02
N THR A 16 12.55 13.51 -20.81
CA THR A 16 11.70 14.63 -21.24
C THR A 16 10.99 15.27 -20.05
N GLU A 17 10.54 16.52 -20.20
CA GLU A 17 9.80 17.22 -19.14
C GLU A 17 8.49 16.49 -18.82
N GLU A 18 7.84 15.90 -19.83
CA GLU A 18 6.64 15.08 -19.67
C GLU A 18 6.90 13.83 -18.83
N GLU A 19 7.99 13.09 -19.11
CA GLU A 19 8.40 11.92 -18.33
C GLU A 19 8.73 12.29 -16.88
N LEU A 20 9.47 13.39 -16.68
CA LEU A 20 9.79 13.92 -15.35
C LEU A 20 8.54 14.33 -14.57
N ARG A 21 7.58 14.99 -15.23
CA ARG A 21 6.30 15.37 -14.62
C ARG A 21 5.50 14.14 -14.22
N ALA A 22 5.35 13.18 -15.12
CA ALA A 22 4.65 11.92 -14.84
C ALA A 22 5.27 11.17 -13.66
N TYR A 23 6.60 11.08 -13.61
CA TYR A 23 7.33 10.50 -12.50
C TYR A 23 7.05 11.22 -11.18
N LYS A 24 7.17 12.55 -11.14
CA LYS A 24 6.96 13.39 -9.95
C LYS A 24 5.54 13.32 -9.40
N ASP A 25 4.55 13.01 -10.23
CA ASP A 25 3.14 12.91 -9.84
C ASP A 25 2.66 11.49 -9.57
N SER A 26 3.51 10.48 -9.83
CA SER A 26 3.19 9.06 -9.59
C SER A 26 3.82 8.50 -8.31
N GLY A 27 3.35 7.32 -7.88
CA GLY A 27 4.01 6.55 -6.81
C GLY A 27 3.81 7.07 -5.39
N TRP A 28 2.81 7.94 -5.16
CA TRP A 28 2.54 8.54 -3.84
C TRP A 28 1.38 7.91 -3.08
N SER A 29 0.56 7.10 -3.75
CA SER A 29 -0.59 6.44 -3.14
C SER A 29 -0.22 5.03 -2.71
N GLY A 30 -0.84 4.56 -1.64
CA GLY A 30 -0.70 3.20 -1.16
C GLY A 30 -1.91 2.75 -0.37
N GLN A 31 -1.89 1.47 -0.01
CA GLN A 31 -2.95 0.84 0.77
C GLN A 31 -2.37 -0.13 1.79
N VAL A 32 -3.06 -0.27 2.91
CA VAL A 32 -2.85 -1.33 3.89
C VAL A 32 -4.19 -2.03 4.09
N VAL A 33 -4.19 -3.34 3.95
CA VAL A 33 -5.36 -4.20 4.22
C VAL A 33 -5.01 -5.09 5.40
N ALA A 34 -5.85 -5.06 6.42
CA ALA A 34 -5.73 -5.93 7.57
C ALA A 34 -6.86 -6.94 7.56
N GLY A 35 -6.49 -8.22 7.50
CA GLY A 35 -7.42 -9.33 7.66
C GLY A 35 -7.13 -10.07 8.95
N VAL A 36 -8.09 -10.12 9.85
CA VAL A 36 -8.02 -10.95 11.06
C VAL A 36 -8.78 -12.25 10.83
N ASN A 37 -8.13 -13.37 11.14
CA ASN A 37 -8.76 -14.69 11.22
C ASN A 37 -8.73 -15.16 12.68
N LEU A 38 -9.81 -14.89 13.40
CA LEU A 38 -10.10 -15.51 14.68
C LEU A 38 -11.10 -16.60 14.37
N ASN A 39 -10.90 -17.85 14.82
CA ASN A 39 -11.64 -19.11 14.54
C ASN A 39 -13.13 -19.09 14.08
N LEU A 40 -13.87 -17.99 14.20
CA LEU A 40 -15.27 -17.77 13.81
C LEU A 40 -15.50 -16.61 12.79
N PHE A 41 -14.48 -15.83 12.43
CA PHE A 41 -14.58 -14.69 11.51
C PHE A 41 -13.30 -14.51 10.67
N LYS A 42 -13.45 -14.51 9.35
CA LYS A 42 -12.38 -14.26 8.37
C LYS A 42 -12.69 -12.98 7.61
N GLN A 43 -11.84 -11.97 7.76
CA GLN A 43 -11.82 -10.81 6.85
C GLN A 43 -11.13 -11.19 5.53
N ALA A 44 -11.57 -10.59 4.43
CA ALA A 44 -11.00 -10.85 3.11
C ALA A 44 -9.51 -10.43 3.08
N PRO A 45 -8.55 -11.34 2.80
CA PRO A 45 -7.16 -10.95 2.55
C PRO A 45 -7.05 -10.03 1.32
N VAL A 46 -5.91 -9.36 1.17
CA VAL A 46 -5.68 -8.37 0.10
C VAL A 46 -6.03 -8.90 -1.30
N ALA A 47 -5.71 -10.17 -1.60
CA ALA A 47 -6.00 -10.79 -2.89
C ALA A 47 -7.50 -11.07 -3.13
N GLU A 48 -8.29 -11.21 -2.07
CA GLU A 48 -9.76 -11.30 -2.18
C GLU A 48 -10.39 -9.91 -2.29
N ALA A 49 -9.81 -8.90 -1.64
CA ALA A 49 -10.29 -7.51 -1.72
C ALA A 49 -9.92 -6.82 -3.06
N PHE A 50 -8.78 -7.21 -3.65
CA PHE A 50 -8.28 -6.71 -4.93
C PHE A 50 -7.90 -7.91 -5.80
N PRO A 51 -8.87 -8.50 -6.52
CA PRO A 51 -8.65 -9.72 -7.32
C PRO A 51 -7.53 -9.57 -8.35
N ASP A 52 -7.36 -8.35 -8.87
CA ASP A 52 -6.38 -8.05 -9.91
C ASP A 52 -4.96 -7.83 -9.35
N ILE A 53 -4.75 -7.79 -8.03
CA ILE A 53 -3.44 -7.48 -7.42
C ILE A 53 -2.36 -8.54 -7.72
N LEU A 54 -2.79 -9.74 -8.13
CA LEU A 54 -1.90 -10.85 -8.53
C LEU A 54 -1.73 -10.97 -10.04
N THR A 55 -2.38 -10.10 -10.82
CA THR A 55 -2.32 -10.14 -12.29
C THR A 55 -1.15 -9.34 -12.86
N ASP A 56 -0.52 -8.49 -12.03
CA ASP A 56 0.70 -7.77 -12.41
C ASP A 56 1.89 -8.74 -12.52
N VAL A 57 2.28 -9.01 -13.76
CA VAL A 57 3.53 -9.67 -14.11
C VAL A 57 4.60 -8.58 -14.25
N ASP A 58 4.99 -7.95 -13.15
CA ASP A 58 6.15 -7.05 -13.17
C ASP A 58 7.36 -7.89 -13.62
N GLU A 59 7.95 -7.54 -14.78
CA GLU A 59 9.12 -8.23 -15.35
C GLU A 59 10.35 -8.15 -14.44
N ILE A 60 10.36 -7.22 -13.48
CA ILE A 60 11.44 -7.02 -12.51
C ILE A 60 10.93 -7.43 -11.14
N ARG A 61 11.50 -8.51 -10.59
CA ARG A 61 11.12 -8.93 -9.24
C ARG A 61 11.72 -7.92 -8.25
N PRO A 62 10.99 -7.51 -7.20
CA PRO A 62 11.54 -6.68 -6.13
C PRO A 62 12.83 -7.24 -5.48
N SER A 63 13.14 -8.53 -5.70
CA SER A 63 14.36 -9.20 -5.27
C SER A 63 15.61 -8.89 -6.09
N GLU A 64 15.49 -8.27 -7.27
CA GLU A 64 16.61 -8.01 -8.18
C GLU A 64 17.32 -6.67 -7.92
N LEU A 65 16.75 -5.81 -7.08
CA LEU A 65 17.34 -4.55 -6.62
C LEU A 65 17.26 -4.49 -5.09
N SER A 66 18.34 -4.11 -4.39
CA SER A 66 18.24 -3.96 -2.93
C SER A 66 17.32 -2.80 -2.57
N CYS A 67 16.61 -2.90 -1.43
CA CYS A 67 15.75 -1.82 -0.94
C CYS A 67 16.51 -0.48 -0.80
N SER A 68 17.82 -0.51 -0.56
CA SER A 68 18.70 0.66 -0.54
C SER A 68 18.88 1.31 -1.92
N GLU A 69 19.06 0.53 -2.98
CA GLU A 69 19.23 1.02 -4.35
C GLU A 69 17.91 1.56 -4.92
N LEU A 70 16.79 0.92 -4.60
CA LEU A 70 15.44 1.42 -4.90
C LEU A 70 15.13 2.72 -4.13
N THR A 71 15.51 2.80 -2.86
CA THR A 71 15.26 4.00 -2.03
C THR A 71 16.09 5.20 -2.46
N ALA A 72 17.34 4.99 -2.90
CA ALA A 72 18.22 6.05 -3.39
C ALA A 72 17.74 6.65 -4.71
N SER A 73 17.08 5.84 -5.56
CA SER A 73 16.55 6.27 -6.86
C SER A 73 15.10 6.78 -6.77
N GLU A 74 14.30 6.32 -5.79
CA GLU A 74 12.85 6.58 -5.71
C GLU A 74 12.41 7.10 -4.32
N PRO A 75 12.62 8.41 -4.00
CA PRO A 75 12.25 8.98 -2.69
C PRO A 75 10.74 8.90 -2.37
N GLN A 76 9.89 8.79 -3.39
CA GLN A 76 8.44 8.57 -3.23
C GLN A 76 8.15 7.24 -2.52
N ARG A 77 8.89 6.16 -2.84
CA ARG A 77 8.71 4.86 -2.19
C ARG A 77 9.05 4.92 -0.71
N LEU A 78 10.09 5.67 -0.34
CA LEU A 78 10.49 5.83 1.05
C LEU A 78 9.36 6.39 1.91
N ILE A 79 8.73 7.48 1.46
CA ILE A 79 7.64 8.10 2.22
C ILE A 79 6.39 7.21 2.22
N VAL A 80 6.09 6.52 1.11
CA VAL A 80 4.95 5.60 1.02
C VAL A 80 5.12 4.43 1.99
N ASN A 81 6.33 3.86 2.07
CA ASN A 81 6.65 2.80 3.03
C ASN A 81 6.52 3.29 4.48
N LYS A 82 6.90 4.54 4.78
CA LYS A 82 6.71 5.11 6.12
C LYS A 82 5.23 5.28 6.47
N PHE A 83 4.39 5.71 5.52
CA PHE A 83 2.94 5.78 5.72
C PHE A 83 2.34 4.39 5.94
N ALA A 84 2.76 3.39 5.16
CA ALA A 84 2.34 2.00 5.34
C ALA A 84 2.75 1.47 6.72
N ALA A 85 4.00 1.70 7.14
CA ALA A 85 4.49 1.32 8.45
C ALA A 85 3.67 1.96 9.57
N LEU A 86 3.36 3.25 9.48
CA LEU A 86 2.52 3.95 10.45
C LEU A 86 1.11 3.35 10.53
N ALA A 87 0.47 3.06 9.39
CA ALA A 87 -0.84 2.42 9.35
C ALA A 87 -0.81 1.01 9.97
N ILE A 88 0.21 0.21 9.65
CA ILE A 88 0.41 -1.13 10.22
C ILE A 88 0.66 -1.04 11.73
N THR A 89 1.49 -0.11 12.21
CA THR A 89 1.73 0.09 13.64
C THR A 89 0.43 0.39 14.38
N ASN A 90 -0.44 1.24 13.83
CA ASN A 90 -1.75 1.52 14.43
C ASN A 90 -2.61 0.25 14.53
N ILE A 91 -2.67 -0.55 13.47
CA ILE A 91 -3.38 -1.84 13.47
C ILE A 91 -2.80 -2.80 14.51
N MET A 92 -1.47 -2.92 14.57
CA MET A 92 -0.78 -3.80 15.51
C MET A 92 -1.02 -3.39 16.96
N THR A 93 -1.03 -2.10 17.26
CA THR A 93 -1.36 -1.58 18.60
C THR A 93 -2.77 -2.02 19.01
N GLN A 94 -3.78 -1.89 18.14
CA GLN A 94 -5.14 -2.33 18.44
C GLN A 94 -5.22 -3.85 18.67
N ILE A 95 -4.54 -4.64 17.83
CA ILE A 95 -4.53 -6.10 17.98
C ILE A 95 -3.85 -6.55 19.27
N ILE A 96 -2.71 -5.94 19.63
CA ILE A 96 -1.91 -6.36 20.78
C ILE A 96 -2.49 -5.84 22.09
N GLU A 97 -2.80 -4.55 22.16
CA GLU A 97 -3.22 -3.88 23.40
C GLU A 97 -4.73 -4.01 23.64
N GLU A 98 -5.55 -3.81 22.60
CA GLU A 98 -7.01 -3.74 22.74
C GLU A 98 -7.70 -5.06 22.40
N LYS A 99 -7.00 -5.98 21.72
CA LYS A 99 -7.57 -7.23 21.15
C LYS A 99 -8.72 -6.96 20.18
N THR A 100 -8.68 -5.83 19.48
CA THR A 100 -9.70 -5.41 18.51
C THR A 100 -9.07 -5.08 17.14
N ILE A 101 -9.93 -4.87 16.14
CA ILE A 101 -9.56 -4.23 14.89
C ILE A 101 -10.68 -3.29 14.45
N SER A 102 -10.40 -2.00 14.36
CA SER A 102 -11.38 -1.00 13.92
C SER A 102 -11.47 -0.86 12.40
N ASN A 103 -10.35 -1.04 11.69
CA ASN A 103 -10.23 -0.72 10.28
C ASN A 103 -9.80 -1.93 9.46
N HIS A 104 -10.47 -2.19 8.35
CA HIS A 104 -10.12 -3.27 7.42
C HIS A 104 -9.19 -2.80 6.30
N ILE A 105 -9.49 -1.64 5.70
CA ILE A 105 -8.74 -1.10 4.57
C ILE A 105 -8.37 0.34 4.88
N THR A 106 -7.09 0.69 4.74
CA THR A 106 -6.60 2.07 4.84
C THR A 106 -5.96 2.46 3.52
N PHE A 107 -6.51 3.50 2.87
CA PHE A 107 -5.89 4.14 1.72
C PHE A 107 -5.16 5.40 2.16
N PHE A 108 -4.03 5.70 1.53
CA PHE A 108 -3.28 6.92 1.83
C PHE A 108 -2.62 7.53 0.61
N HIS A 109 -2.26 8.81 0.72
CA HIS A 109 -1.48 9.54 -0.27
C HIS A 109 -0.36 10.34 0.41
N ALA A 110 0.88 9.85 0.33
CA ALA A 110 2.02 10.38 1.07
C ALA A 110 2.39 11.83 0.69
N LYS A 111 2.26 12.23 -0.59
CA LYS A 111 2.49 13.64 -1.01
C LYS A 111 1.49 14.63 -0.41
N LYS A 112 0.24 14.20 -0.23
CA LYS A 112 -0.88 15.03 0.23
C LYS A 112 -1.09 14.91 1.75
N GLY A 113 -0.42 13.96 2.39
CA GLY A 113 -0.45 13.78 3.83
C GLY A 113 -1.76 13.22 4.38
N TYR A 114 -2.64 12.64 3.56
CA TYR A 114 -3.92 12.11 4.04
C TYR A 114 -3.93 10.58 4.09
N MET A 115 -4.69 10.06 5.06
CA MET A 115 -5.04 8.65 5.20
C MET A 115 -6.53 8.56 5.46
N ARG A 116 -7.19 7.54 4.89
CA ARG A 116 -8.61 7.27 5.10
C ARG A 116 -8.82 5.78 5.23
N SER A 117 -9.51 5.39 6.29
CA SER A 117 -9.80 3.99 6.58
C SER A 117 -11.28 3.67 6.36
N THR A 118 -11.54 2.42 6.01
CA THR A 118 -12.87 1.81 6.00
C THR A 118 -12.93 0.84 7.18
N GLU A 119 -14.03 0.91 7.93
CA GLU A 119 -14.22 0.11 9.12
C GLU A 119 -14.19 -1.39 8.82
N ALA A 120 -13.69 -2.15 9.78
CA ALA A 120 -13.86 -3.59 9.81
C ALA A 120 -15.34 -3.91 10.01
N LYS A 121 -15.96 -4.60 9.04
CA LYS A 121 -17.35 -5.07 9.19
C LYS A 121 -17.47 -5.95 10.43
N ASP A 122 -18.23 -5.51 11.42
CA ASP A 122 -18.60 -6.34 12.56
C ASP A 122 -19.87 -7.13 12.20
N LYS A 123 -19.71 -8.40 11.81
CA LYS A 123 -20.87 -9.27 11.54
C LYS A 123 -21.74 -9.53 12.77
N ARG A 124 -21.31 -9.16 13.99
CA ARG A 124 -22.12 -9.31 15.19
C ARG A 124 -23.36 -8.41 15.23
N ASN A 125 -23.42 -7.32 14.45
CA ASN A 125 -24.58 -6.42 14.41
C ASN A 125 -25.61 -6.72 13.32
N GLU A 126 -25.30 -7.62 12.38
CA GLU A 126 -26.25 -8.00 11.32
C GLU A 126 -27.23 -9.11 11.79
N GLU A 127 -26.87 -9.90 12.82
CA GLU A 127 -27.75 -10.94 13.41
C GLU A 127 -28.79 -10.41 14.42
N TYR A 128 -28.68 -9.16 14.90
CA TYR A 128 -29.65 -8.57 15.86
C TYR A 128 -30.63 -7.57 15.23
N MET A 129 -30.57 -7.39 13.90
CA MET A 129 -31.46 -6.49 13.14
C MET A 129 -32.26 -7.24 12.06
N GLY A 130 -32.31 -8.58 12.15
CA GLY A 130 -33.12 -9.47 11.30
C GLY A 130 -34.24 -10.15 12.08
#